data_AF-A0A382WYW1-F1
#
_entry.id   AF-A0A382WYW1-F1
#
_cell.length_a   1.000
_cell.length_b   1.000
_cell.length_c   1.000
_cell.angle_alpha   90.00
_cell.angle_beta   90.00
_cell.angle_gamma   90.00
#
_symmetry.space_group_name_H-M   'P 1'
#
loop_
_entity.id
_entity.type
_entity.pdbx_description
1 polymer ?
#
loop_
_entity_poly.entity_id
_entity_poly.type
_entity_poly.pdbx_seq_one_letter_code
_entity_poly.pdbx_strand_id
1 'polypeptide(L)'
;MVHRTSQIFSPWVIEDIHAKSDLGRYRIRGFSSFQKVTHFDDLTFLSTGLTRFPLEGYKEKCNTRTIIGGLNAEHPLILDTPIYITGMSYGALSANAKTALGRAASMVGTASCTGDGGMLPSERKVSNKLIYQVLPSRYGFNPHHLKQAQAVEIVVGQGAKPGTGGMLMGIKVLDHIADMRDLPAGID
;
A
#
# COMPACT_ATOMS: atom_id res chain seq x y z
N MET A 1 -15.49 3.51 -26.29
CA MET A 1 -14.71 2.41 -26.89
C MET A 1 -13.80 1.85 -25.81
N VAL A 2 -13.98 0.60 -25.37
CA VAL A 2 -13.08 -0.01 -24.38
C VAL A 2 -11.81 -0.44 -25.13
N HIS A 3 -10.70 0.22 -24.87
CA HIS A 3 -9.41 -0.15 -25.46
C HIS A 3 -8.95 -1.51 -24.90
N ARG A 4 -8.36 -2.37 -25.74
CA ARG A 4 -7.86 -3.69 -25.32
C ARG A 4 -6.72 -3.62 -24.30
N THR A 5 -6.06 -2.48 -24.17
CA THR A 5 -4.90 -2.29 -23.30
C THR A 5 -5.00 -0.98 -22.53
N SER A 6 -4.65 -1.01 -21.24
CA SER A 6 -4.51 0.20 -20.44
C SER A 6 -3.38 1.05 -21.00
N GLN A 7 -3.58 2.37 -21.06
CA GLN A 7 -2.54 3.33 -21.45
C GLN A 7 -1.44 3.42 -20.39
N ILE A 8 -1.76 3.16 -19.12
CA ILE A 8 -0.86 3.27 -17.97
C ILE A 8 -0.27 1.90 -17.61
N PHE A 9 -1.10 0.85 -17.59
CA PHE A 9 -0.69 -0.54 -17.31
C PHE A 9 -0.71 -1.37 -18.58
N SER A 10 0.09 -0.94 -19.55
CA SER A 10 0.27 -1.68 -20.79
C SER A 10 0.99 -3.02 -20.56
N PRO A 11 0.92 -3.98 -21.49
CA PRO A 11 1.59 -5.27 -21.35
C PRO A 11 3.10 -5.16 -21.06
N TRP A 12 3.80 -4.19 -21.67
CA TRP A 12 5.22 -3.97 -21.44
C TRP A 12 5.55 -3.37 -20.07
N VAL A 13 4.64 -2.55 -19.50
CA VAL A 13 4.79 -2.04 -18.13
C VAL A 13 4.62 -3.18 -17.14
N ILE A 14 3.63 -4.05 -17.35
CA ILE A 14 3.39 -5.22 -16.50
C ILE A 14 4.59 -6.18 -16.56
N GLU A 15 5.12 -6.45 -17.76
CA GLU A 15 6.33 -7.26 -17.95
C GLU A 15 7.53 -6.67 -17.19
N ASP A 16 7.72 -5.34 -17.25
CA ASP A 16 8.79 -4.67 -16.53
C ASP A 16 8.64 -4.75 -15.00
N ILE A 17 7.42 -4.63 -14.48
CA ILE A 17 7.13 -4.83 -13.05
C ILE A 17 7.49 -6.25 -12.63
N HIS A 18 7.08 -7.27 -13.39
CA HIS A 18 7.40 -8.67 -13.11
C HIS A 18 8.91 -8.94 -13.18
N ALA A 19 9.59 -8.41 -14.20
CA ALA A 19 11.04 -8.56 -14.32
C ALA A 19 11.78 -7.91 -13.13
N LYS A 20 11.32 -6.74 -12.67
CA LYS A 20 11.89 -6.06 -11.50
C LYS A 20 11.65 -6.85 -10.21
N SER A 21 10.46 -7.43 -10.04
CA SER A 21 10.15 -8.24 -8.85
C SER A 21 10.99 -9.51 -8.80
N ASP A 22 11.22 -10.16 -9.95
CA ASP A 22 11.95 -11.42 -10.01
C ASP A 22 13.47 -11.21 -9.88
N LEU A 23 14.00 -10.16 -10.51
CA LEU A 23 15.44 -9.91 -10.54
C LEU A 23 15.94 -9.09 -9.35
N GLY A 24 15.06 -8.40 -8.61
CA GLY A 24 15.42 -7.52 -7.50
C GLY A 24 16.27 -6.30 -7.91
N ARG A 25 16.31 -5.97 -9.21
CA ARG A 25 17.07 -4.84 -9.77
C ARG A 25 16.28 -4.12 -10.85
N TYR A 26 16.52 -2.82 -11.00
CA TYR A 26 15.92 -2.04 -12.08
C TYR A 26 16.61 -2.36 -13.41
N ARG A 27 15.83 -2.38 -14.50
CA ARG A 27 16.33 -2.55 -15.86
C ARG A 27 16.67 -1.17 -16.42
N ILE A 28 17.93 -0.92 -16.78
CA ILE A 28 18.33 0.31 -17.49
C ILE A 28 17.76 0.22 -18.91
N ARG A 29 16.93 1.18 -19.31
CA ARG A 29 16.38 1.28 -20.68
C ARG A 29 16.41 2.73 -21.15
N GLY A 30 16.64 2.94 -22.44
CA GLY A 30 16.35 4.19 -23.15
C GLY A 30 15.01 4.09 -23.87
N PHE A 31 14.30 5.22 -23.96
CA PHE A 31 12.98 5.48 -24.60
C PHE A 31 11.74 5.49 -23.69
N SER A 32 10.98 6.60 -23.79
CA SER A 32 9.66 6.89 -23.19
C SER A 32 8.60 7.15 -24.31
N SER A 33 7.33 7.19 -23.93
CA SER A 33 6.09 7.22 -24.77
C SER A 33 5.81 8.56 -25.49
N PHE A 34 4.99 8.52 -26.56
CA PHE A 34 4.60 9.66 -27.42
C PHE A 34 3.25 10.34 -27.05
N GLN A 35 2.62 10.08 -25.90
CA GLN A 35 1.34 10.69 -25.51
C GLN A 35 1.42 11.41 -24.16
N LYS A 36 0.83 12.62 -24.06
CA LYS A 36 0.81 13.46 -22.86
C LYS A 36 -0.45 13.24 -22.03
N VAL A 37 -0.25 12.70 -20.83
CA VAL A 37 -1.15 12.81 -19.67
C VAL A 37 -0.34 13.49 -18.58
N THR A 38 -0.96 14.32 -17.73
CA THR A 38 -0.22 14.93 -16.62
C THR A 38 0.36 13.84 -15.72
N HIS A 39 1.68 13.85 -15.57
CA HIS A 39 2.47 12.75 -15.00
C HIS A 39 3.46 13.32 -13.97
N PHE A 40 4.02 12.49 -13.09
CA PHE A 40 5.07 12.94 -12.17
C PHE A 40 6.31 13.51 -12.91
N ASP A 41 6.44 13.27 -14.21
CA ASP A 41 7.46 13.86 -15.08
C ASP A 41 7.21 15.35 -15.42
N ASP A 42 6.02 15.90 -15.12
CA ASP A 42 5.77 17.35 -15.17
C ASP A 42 6.35 18.09 -13.95
N LEU A 43 6.80 17.35 -12.93
CA LEU A 43 7.46 17.93 -11.77
C LEU A 43 8.92 18.27 -12.10
N THR A 44 9.27 19.55 -12.00
CA THR A 44 10.68 19.98 -12.06
C THR A 44 11.27 20.01 -10.66
N PHE A 45 12.20 19.10 -10.37
CA PHE A 45 12.98 19.15 -9.13
C PHE A 45 14.14 20.13 -9.30
N LEU A 46 14.19 21.15 -8.46
CA LEU A 46 15.32 22.09 -8.44
C LEU A 46 16.55 21.40 -7.85
N SER A 47 17.65 21.40 -8.60
CA SER A 47 18.93 20.89 -8.09
C SER A 47 19.39 21.71 -6.89
N THR A 48 19.97 21.05 -5.89
CA THR A 48 20.41 21.72 -4.66
C THR A 48 21.59 22.68 -4.87
N GLY A 49 22.28 22.62 -6.02
CA GLY A 49 23.57 23.26 -6.26
C GLY A 49 23.62 24.79 -6.09
N LEU A 50 22.47 25.47 -6.04
CA LEU A 50 22.40 26.92 -5.77
C LEU A 50 22.26 27.26 -4.28
N THR A 51 21.79 26.34 -3.44
CA THR A 51 21.48 26.61 -2.02
C THR A 51 22.24 25.72 -1.04
N ARG A 52 22.67 24.51 -1.44
CA ARG A 52 23.47 23.59 -0.61
C ARG A 52 24.24 22.56 -1.44
N PHE A 53 25.35 22.06 -0.90
CA PHE A 53 26.08 20.97 -1.54
C PHE A 53 25.22 19.68 -1.61
N PRO A 54 25.21 18.98 -2.76
CA PRO A 54 24.53 17.69 -2.88
C PRO A 54 25.22 16.65 -1.99
N LEU A 55 24.45 15.69 -1.49
CA LEU A 55 25.00 14.57 -0.74
C LEU A 55 25.87 13.72 -1.66
N GLU A 56 27.12 13.50 -1.27
CA GLU A 56 28.01 12.57 -1.94
C GLU A 56 27.81 11.18 -1.36
N GLY A 57 27.27 10.25 -2.14
CA GLY A 57 26.83 8.93 -1.65
C GLY A 57 27.90 8.05 -0.98
N TYR A 58 29.19 8.36 -1.15
CA TYR A 58 30.29 7.70 -0.45
C TYR A 58 30.66 8.37 0.88
N LYS A 59 30.33 9.66 1.06
CA LYS A 59 30.53 10.40 2.32
C LYS A 59 29.33 10.26 3.24
N GLU A 60 28.13 10.38 2.69
CA GLU A 60 26.89 10.46 3.45
C GLU A 60 25.76 9.67 2.80
N LYS A 61 24.94 9.01 3.62
CA LYS A 61 23.76 8.27 3.15
C LYS A 61 22.52 9.16 3.22
N CYS A 62 21.68 9.10 2.19
CA CYS A 62 20.36 9.71 2.23
C CYS A 62 19.52 9.03 3.32
N ASN A 63 19.12 9.80 4.34
CA ASN A 63 18.24 9.31 5.39
C ASN A 63 16.78 9.36 4.92
N THR A 64 16.22 8.19 4.64
CA THR A 64 14.82 8.01 4.19
C THR A 64 13.87 7.72 5.35
N ARG A 65 14.37 7.68 6.58
CA ARG A 65 13.58 7.37 7.78
C ARG A 65 12.44 8.37 7.91
N THR A 66 11.24 7.84 8.04
CA THR A 66 10.01 8.63 8.13
C THR A 66 9.33 8.33 9.45
N ILE A 67 8.94 9.38 10.18
CA ILE A 67 8.30 9.27 11.49
C ILE A 67 6.89 9.83 11.35
N ILE A 68 5.89 8.98 11.52
CA ILE A 68 4.48 9.36 11.51
C ILE A 68 4.02 9.52 12.97
N GLY A 69 3.43 10.67 13.28
CA GLY A 69 2.97 10.98 14.64
C GLY A 69 4.05 11.52 15.59
N GLY A 70 5.24 11.89 15.09
CA GLY A 70 6.38 12.29 15.92
C GLY A 70 6.19 13.51 16.84
N LEU A 71 5.12 14.29 16.67
CA LEU A 71 4.82 15.44 17.53
C LEU A 71 3.99 15.06 18.76
N ASN A 72 2.93 14.26 18.57
CA ASN A 72 1.88 14.06 19.57
C ASN A 72 1.64 12.59 19.96
N ALA A 73 2.20 11.62 19.21
CA ALA A 73 2.01 10.22 19.53
C ALA A 73 3.04 9.78 20.57
N GLU A 74 2.58 9.12 21.65
CA GLU A 74 3.46 8.47 22.64
C GLU A 74 4.32 7.39 21.99
N HIS A 75 3.76 6.68 21.01
CA HIS A 75 4.44 5.64 20.23
C HIS A 75 4.33 5.96 18.74
N PRO A 76 5.20 6.84 18.20
CA PRO A 76 5.15 7.20 16.79
C PRO A 76 5.56 6.03 15.89
N LEU A 77 4.93 5.94 14.72
CA LEU A 77 5.26 4.91 13.74
C LEU A 77 6.53 5.31 12.98
N ILE A 78 7.60 4.53 13.16
CA ILE A 78 8.90 4.76 12.53
C ILE A 78 9.06 3.80 11.34
N LEU A 79 9.22 4.36 10.15
CA LEU A 79 9.49 3.65 8.89
C LEU A 79 10.92 3.94 8.42
N ASP A 80 11.56 2.95 7.82
CA ASP A 80 12.90 3.14 7.24
C ASP A 80 12.85 3.82 5.85
N THR A 81 11.66 3.84 5.24
CA THR A 81 11.38 4.45 3.94
C THR A 81 10.15 5.36 3.99
N PRO A 82 10.03 6.38 3.12
CA PRO A 82 8.86 7.26 3.05
C PRO A 82 7.65 6.65 2.34
N ILE A 83 7.72 5.37 1.96
CA ILE A 83 6.69 4.66 1.21
C ILE A 83 6.21 3.52 2.07
N TYR A 84 4.89 3.30 2.15
CA TYR A 84 4.30 2.12 2.77
C TYR A 84 3.28 1.49 1.82
N ILE A 85 2.92 0.23 2.07
CA ILE A 85 1.94 -0.49 1.24
C ILE A 85 0.53 -0.12 1.72
N THR A 86 -0.22 0.56 0.86
CA THR A 86 -1.59 1.01 1.16
C THR A 86 -2.56 -0.14 1.41
N GLY A 87 -3.70 0.19 2.02
CA GLY A 87 -4.71 -0.76 2.45
C GLY A 87 -5.47 -1.37 1.27
N MET A 88 -5.38 -2.69 1.17
CA MET A 88 -6.21 -3.50 0.29
C MET A 88 -6.81 -4.63 1.11
N SER A 89 -8.13 -4.80 1.03
CA SER A 89 -8.87 -5.69 1.93
C SER A 89 -8.61 -7.16 1.64
N TYR A 90 -8.63 -7.96 2.70
CA TYR A 90 -8.88 -9.39 2.56
C TYR A 90 -10.31 -9.61 2.00
N GLY A 91 -10.40 -10.43 0.97
CA GLY A 91 -11.59 -10.60 0.12
C GLY A 91 -11.43 -9.93 -1.25
N ALA A 92 -10.87 -8.72 -1.30
CA ALA A 92 -10.39 -8.15 -2.57
C ALA A 92 -9.08 -8.84 -3.01
N LEU A 93 -8.18 -9.04 -2.06
CA LEU A 93 -6.96 -9.83 -2.19
C LEU A 93 -7.09 -11.19 -1.48
N SER A 94 -6.28 -12.14 -1.93
CA SER A 94 -6.14 -13.44 -1.28
C SER A 94 -5.31 -13.34 0.02
N ALA A 95 -5.48 -14.32 0.90
CA ALA A 95 -4.68 -14.44 2.13
C ALA A 95 -3.17 -14.52 1.83
N ASN A 96 -2.79 -15.20 0.75
CA ASN A 96 -1.41 -15.33 0.31
C ASN A 96 -0.85 -13.98 -0.14
N ALA A 97 -1.62 -13.19 -0.90
CA ALA A 97 -1.20 -11.85 -1.32
C ALA A 97 -1.00 -10.93 -0.09
N LYS A 98 -1.93 -10.94 0.86
CA LYS A 98 -1.81 -10.15 2.11
C LYS A 98 -0.58 -10.53 2.92
N THR A 99 -0.34 -11.84 3.08
CA THR A 99 0.84 -12.35 3.78
C THR A 99 2.14 -11.98 3.06
N ALA A 100 2.16 -12.04 1.71
CA ALA A 100 3.32 -11.63 0.93
C ALA A 100 3.63 -10.13 1.07
N LEU A 101 2.60 -9.27 1.01
CA LEU A 101 2.74 -7.83 1.22
C LEU A 101 3.26 -7.51 2.63
N GLY A 102 2.72 -8.17 3.65
CA GLY A 102 3.18 -8.00 5.03
C GLY A 102 4.64 -8.40 5.22
N ARG A 103 5.06 -9.53 4.65
CA ARG A 103 6.46 -9.98 4.67
C ARG A 103 7.37 -9.00 3.93
N ALA A 104 6.97 -8.54 2.75
CA ALA A 104 7.75 -7.57 1.97
C ALA A 104 7.92 -6.24 2.72
N ALA A 105 6.85 -5.73 3.34
CA ALA A 105 6.91 -4.52 4.14
C ALA A 105 7.91 -4.65 5.30
N SER A 106 7.87 -5.78 6.01
CA SER A 106 8.81 -6.10 7.09
C SER A 106 10.26 -6.15 6.61
N MET A 107 10.52 -6.77 5.46
CA MET A 107 11.87 -6.86 4.89
C MET A 107 12.43 -5.50 4.47
N VAL A 108 11.58 -4.62 3.95
CA VAL A 108 11.95 -3.25 3.52
C VAL A 108 12.04 -2.29 4.72
N GLY A 109 11.50 -2.66 5.88
CA GLY A 109 11.45 -1.79 7.05
C GLY A 109 10.29 -0.78 7.00
N THR A 110 9.29 -1.03 6.15
CA THR A 110 8.09 -0.20 6.02
C THR A 110 6.85 -0.87 6.64
N ALA A 111 5.71 -0.19 6.55
CA ALA A 111 4.42 -0.70 7.00
C ALA A 111 3.58 -1.27 5.85
N SER A 112 2.71 -2.20 6.21
CA SER A 112 1.56 -2.64 5.41
C SER A 112 0.27 -2.17 6.07
N CYS A 113 -0.85 -2.14 5.33
CA CYS A 113 -2.15 -1.79 5.87
C CYS A 113 -3.19 -2.90 5.64
N THR A 114 -4.05 -3.14 6.64
CA THR A 114 -5.05 -4.22 6.59
C THR A 114 -6.08 -4.03 5.48
N GLY A 115 -6.37 -2.79 5.09
CA GLY A 115 -7.51 -2.50 4.24
C GLY A 115 -8.85 -2.76 4.94
N ASP A 116 -9.91 -2.65 4.16
CA ASP A 116 -11.32 -2.75 4.56
C ASP A 116 -11.77 -4.15 5.03
N GLY A 117 -10.86 -5.13 5.12
CA GLY A 117 -11.20 -6.55 5.34
C GLY A 117 -10.89 -7.07 6.73
N GLY A 118 -10.43 -6.23 7.65
CA GLY A 118 -9.94 -6.66 8.96
C GLY A 118 -8.52 -7.23 8.91
N MET A 119 -8.02 -7.65 10.08
CA MET A 119 -6.66 -8.14 10.24
C MET A 119 -6.61 -9.66 10.10
N LEU A 120 -5.86 -10.14 9.10
CA LEU A 120 -5.65 -11.57 8.91
C LEU A 120 -4.53 -12.07 9.84
N PRO A 121 -4.72 -13.20 10.58
CA PRO A 121 -3.67 -13.71 11.47
C PRO A 121 -2.35 -14.02 10.77
N SER A 122 -2.38 -14.50 9.52
CA SER A 122 -1.16 -14.78 8.76
C SER A 122 -0.41 -13.51 8.35
N GLU A 123 -1.13 -12.43 8.00
CA GLU A 123 -0.55 -11.11 7.71
C GLU A 123 0.07 -10.51 8.97
N ARG A 124 -0.66 -10.53 10.10
CA ARG A 124 -0.16 -10.01 11.39
C ARG A 124 1.13 -10.70 11.83
N LYS A 125 1.23 -12.01 11.66
CA LYS A 125 2.41 -12.81 12.03
C LYS A 125 3.68 -12.40 11.29
N VAL A 126 3.56 -11.93 10.06
CA VAL A 126 4.73 -11.58 9.21
C VAL A 126 4.99 -10.08 9.13
N SER A 127 4.02 -9.24 9.51
CA SER A 127 4.14 -7.77 9.48
C SER A 127 4.72 -7.23 10.79
N ASN A 128 5.92 -6.64 10.74
CA ASN A 128 6.51 -5.92 11.87
C ASN A 128 5.73 -4.65 12.18
N LYS A 129 5.34 -3.92 11.13
CA LYS A 129 4.59 -2.67 11.20
C LYS A 129 3.31 -2.83 10.36
N LEU A 130 2.17 -2.87 11.04
CA LEU A 130 0.85 -3.02 10.42
C LEU A 130 -0.05 -1.87 10.85
N ILE A 131 -0.57 -1.16 9.86
CA ILE A 131 -1.57 -0.12 10.01
C ILE A 131 -2.94 -0.81 9.95
N TYR A 132 -3.80 -0.52 10.92
CA TYR A 132 -5.16 -1.06 10.94
C TYR A 132 -6.14 -0.02 10.41
N GLN A 133 -6.87 -0.40 9.37
CA GLN A 133 -7.79 0.49 8.68
C GLN A 133 -9.18 0.42 9.33
N VAL A 134 -9.72 1.58 9.70
CA VAL A 134 -11.03 1.74 10.31
C VAL A 134 -11.96 2.43 9.33
N LEU A 135 -12.96 1.69 8.91
CA LEU A 135 -14.01 2.12 8.00
C LEU A 135 -15.17 2.80 8.74
N PRO A 136 -15.93 3.67 8.07
CA PRO A 136 -17.19 4.19 8.60
C PRO A 136 -18.21 3.08 8.93
N SER A 137 -18.28 2.02 8.13
CA SER A 137 -19.19 0.88 8.34
C SER A 137 -18.77 -0.06 9.46
N ARG A 138 -17.48 -0.04 9.85
CA ARG A 138 -16.89 -0.92 10.87
C ARG A 138 -17.04 -2.43 10.60
N TYR A 139 -17.30 -2.83 9.35
CA TYR A 139 -17.29 -4.26 9.01
C TYR A 139 -15.92 -4.88 9.27
N GLY A 140 -15.90 -6.00 9.99
CA GLY A 140 -14.68 -6.67 10.43
C GLY A 140 -13.79 -5.86 11.39
N PHE A 141 -14.38 -4.84 12.04
CA PHE A 141 -13.71 -4.08 13.08
C PHE A 141 -13.59 -4.94 14.34
N ASN A 142 -12.35 -5.18 14.79
CA ASN A 142 -12.08 -5.93 16.01
C ASN A 142 -11.16 -5.11 16.94
N PRO A 143 -11.64 -4.69 18.13
CA PRO A 143 -10.82 -3.94 19.09
C PRO A 143 -9.55 -4.68 19.53
N HIS A 144 -9.57 -6.01 19.57
CA HIS A 144 -8.39 -6.80 19.91
C HIS A 144 -7.33 -6.75 18.80
N HIS A 145 -7.75 -6.71 17.54
CA HIS A 145 -6.83 -6.51 16.41
C HIS A 145 -6.29 -5.07 16.39
N LEU A 146 -7.13 -4.08 16.69
CA LEU A 146 -6.72 -2.68 16.77
C LEU A 146 -5.57 -2.48 17.79
N LYS A 147 -5.67 -3.12 18.97
CA LYS A 147 -4.61 -3.07 20.00
C LYS A 147 -3.28 -3.67 19.55
N GLN A 148 -3.26 -4.51 18.51
CA GLN A 148 -2.04 -5.14 17.99
C GLN A 148 -1.39 -4.32 16.85
N ALA A 149 -2.07 -3.29 16.36
CA ALA A 149 -1.60 -2.46 15.26
C ALA A 149 -0.61 -1.39 15.73
N GLN A 150 0.26 -0.94 14.82
CA GLN A 150 1.25 0.10 15.11
C GLN A 150 0.74 1.50 14.77
N ALA A 151 -0.33 1.60 13.99
CA ALA A 151 -1.05 2.83 13.71
C ALA A 151 -2.48 2.53 13.24
N VAL A 152 -3.30 3.56 13.19
CA VAL A 152 -4.70 3.50 12.75
C VAL A 152 -4.88 4.41 11.55
N GLU A 153 -5.51 3.89 10.50
CA GLU A 153 -5.92 4.66 9.33
C GLU A 153 -7.44 4.83 9.35
N ILE A 154 -7.92 6.07 9.48
CA ILE A 154 -9.35 6.38 9.46
C ILE A 154 -9.75 6.71 8.03
N VAL A 155 -10.58 5.86 7.44
CA VAL A 155 -11.00 6.02 6.04
C VAL A 155 -12.15 7.01 5.96
N VAL A 156 -11.90 8.13 5.29
CA VAL A 156 -12.95 9.11 4.93
C VAL A 156 -13.46 8.87 3.51
N GLY A 157 -12.60 8.39 2.61
CA GLY A 157 -12.96 8.06 1.24
C GLY A 157 -11.80 7.44 0.48
N GLN A 158 -12.08 6.98 -0.74
CA GLN A 158 -11.07 6.40 -1.63
C GLN A 158 -11.15 7.05 -3.02
N GLY A 159 -10.00 7.27 -3.65
CA GLY A 159 -9.94 7.93 -4.97
C GLY A 159 -10.63 7.15 -6.08
N ALA A 160 -10.73 5.82 -5.96
CA ALA A 160 -11.42 4.99 -6.95
C ALA A 160 -12.94 5.23 -6.97
N LYS A 161 -13.53 5.60 -5.84
CA LYS A 161 -14.99 5.79 -5.68
C LYS A 161 -15.29 6.90 -4.66
N PRO A 162 -15.06 8.18 -5.01
CA PRO A 162 -15.33 9.29 -4.10
C PRO A 162 -16.80 9.29 -3.68
N GLY A 163 -17.08 9.39 -2.38
CA GLY A 163 -18.45 9.46 -1.84
C GLY A 163 -19.15 8.11 -1.66
N THR A 164 -18.51 6.98 -1.95
CA THR A 164 -19.06 5.64 -1.66
C THR A 164 -18.04 4.76 -0.93
N GLY A 165 -18.53 3.76 -0.20
CA GLY A 165 -17.69 2.82 0.54
C GLY A 165 -17.01 1.76 -0.33
N GLY A 166 -16.21 0.91 0.31
CA GLY A 166 -15.76 -0.34 -0.30
C GLY A 166 -16.95 -1.22 -0.72
N MET A 167 -16.77 -1.99 -1.79
CA MET A 167 -17.75 -2.98 -2.27
C MET A 167 -17.01 -4.28 -2.47
N LEU A 168 -17.58 -5.38 -1.96
CA LEU A 168 -17.10 -6.73 -2.21
C LEU A 168 -18.29 -7.54 -2.76
N MET A 169 -18.14 -8.13 -3.93
CA MET A 169 -19.21 -8.96 -4.51
C MET A 169 -19.49 -10.17 -3.61
N GLY A 170 -20.74 -10.56 -3.46
CA GLY A 170 -21.22 -11.65 -2.60
C GLY A 170 -20.62 -13.00 -2.97
N ILE A 171 -20.30 -13.22 -4.25
CA ILE A 171 -19.55 -14.40 -4.72
C ILE A 171 -18.15 -14.52 -4.09
N LYS A 172 -17.58 -13.40 -3.64
CA LYS A 172 -16.31 -13.35 -2.91
C LYS A 172 -16.50 -13.33 -1.39
N VAL A 173 -17.74 -13.21 -0.90
CA VAL A 173 -18.07 -13.33 0.53
C VAL A 173 -18.25 -14.81 0.87
N LEU A 174 -17.12 -15.52 0.80
CA LEU A 174 -16.99 -16.90 1.25
C LEU A 174 -17.13 -16.94 2.78
N ASP A 175 -17.51 -18.09 3.34
CA ASP A 175 -17.79 -18.25 4.79
C ASP A 175 -16.74 -17.62 5.69
N HIS A 176 -15.45 -17.88 5.42
CA HIS A 176 -14.35 -17.33 6.22
C HIS A 176 -14.15 -15.80 6.10
N ILE A 177 -14.60 -15.18 5.00
CA ILE A 177 -14.62 -13.71 4.85
C ILE A 177 -15.86 -13.14 5.54
N ALA A 178 -16.99 -13.85 5.45
CA ALA A 178 -18.24 -13.50 6.10
C ALA A 178 -18.09 -13.49 7.63
N ASP A 179 -17.50 -14.56 8.19
CA ASP A 179 -17.13 -14.70 9.60
C ASP A 179 -16.22 -13.58 10.09
N MET A 180 -15.23 -13.19 9.28
CA MET A 180 -14.33 -12.09 9.62
C MET A 180 -15.00 -10.73 9.67
N ARG A 181 -16.14 -10.58 8.99
CA ARG A 181 -16.83 -9.29 8.84
C ARG A 181 -18.11 -9.20 9.65
N ASP A 182 -18.49 -10.26 10.35
CA ASP A 182 -19.79 -10.42 11.01
C ASP A 182 -20.95 -10.21 10.02
N LEU A 183 -20.80 -10.75 8.80
CA LEU A 183 -21.78 -10.65 7.71
C LEU A 183 -22.28 -12.04 7.28
N PRO A 184 -23.51 -12.16 6.76
CA PRO A 184 -23.97 -13.39 6.13
C PRO A 184 -23.20 -13.70 4.85
N ALA A 185 -22.90 -14.98 4.61
CA ALA A 185 -22.23 -15.43 3.39
C ALA A 185 -23.09 -15.18 2.15
N GLY A 186 -22.43 -14.90 1.01
CA GLY A 186 -23.10 -14.75 -0.29
C GLY A 186 -23.89 -13.45 -0.51
N ILE A 187 -23.86 -12.51 0.43
CA ILE A 187 -24.54 -11.20 0.34
C ILE A 187 -23.50 -10.09 0.13
N ASP A 188 -23.78 -9.20 -0.83
CA ASP A 188 -22.98 -8.01 -1.16
C ASP A 188 -23.08 -6.90 -0.09
#